data_AF-A0A2V9L3M7-F1
#
_entry.id   AF-A0A2V9L3M7-F1
#
_cell.length_a   1.000
_cell.length_b   1.000
_cell.length_c   1.000
_cell.angle_alpha   90.00
_cell.angle_beta   90.00
_cell.angle_gamma   90.00
#
_symmetry.space_group_name_H-M   'P 1'
#
loop_
_entity.id
_entity.type
_entity.pdbx_description
1 polymer ?
#
loop_
_entity_poly.entity_id
_entity_poly.type
_entity_poly.pdbx_seq_one_letter_code
_entity_poly.pdbx_strand_id
1 'polypeptide(L)'
;MVTIVYDGDGNRASETVGGATTKYLVDTLNPTGLPQVLDETVNGAVTRTYAYGLQRISENQLNGSTWTPSFYGYDGHGNLRFLTNSAGPCYTRMRVKRSPQRHLSGADAPPSQINT
;
A
#
# COMPACT_ATOMS: atom_id res chain seq x y z
N MET A 1 14.35 12.29 -6.48
CA MET A 1 14.89 10.96 -6.15
C MET A 1 13.81 10.13 -5.50
N VAL A 2 13.74 8.85 -5.84
CA VAL A 2 12.86 7.86 -5.20
C VAL A 2 13.77 6.77 -4.66
N THR A 3 13.62 6.41 -3.38
CA THR A 3 14.33 5.30 -2.75
C THR A 3 13.31 4.26 -2.31
N ILE A 4 13.61 2.99 -2.51
CA ILE A 4 12.74 1.88 -2.12
C ILE A 4 13.55 0.90 -1.28
N VAL A 5 13.02 0.49 -0.14
CA VAL A 5 13.60 -0.56 0.71
C VAL A 5 12.68 -1.77 0.71
N TYR A 6 13.28 -2.95 0.63
CA TYR A 6 12.59 -4.24 0.71
C TYR A 6 12.95 -4.96 2.02
N ASP A 7 12.04 -5.79 2.53
CA ASP A 7 12.31 -6.71 3.64
C ASP A 7 13.00 -8.00 3.15
N GLY A 8 13.28 -8.92 4.09
CA GLY A 8 13.94 -10.19 3.79
C GLY A 8 13.14 -11.13 2.87
N ASP A 9 11.82 -10.92 2.78
CA ASP A 9 10.91 -11.70 1.94
C ASP A 9 10.68 -11.03 0.57
N GLY A 10 11.33 -9.88 0.32
CA GLY A 10 11.22 -9.15 -0.94
C GLY A 10 9.97 -8.27 -1.05
N ASN A 11 9.22 -8.05 0.04
CA ASN A 11 8.14 -7.07 0.07
C ASN A 11 8.70 -5.67 0.28
N ARG A 12 8.01 -4.66 -0.24
CA ARG A 12 8.43 -3.27 -0.01
C ARG A 12 8.18 -2.90 1.46
N ALA A 13 9.25 -2.64 2.19
CA ALA A 13 9.19 -2.19 3.57
C ALA A 13 9.02 -0.66 3.67
N SER A 14 9.63 0.10 2.75
CA SER A 14 9.48 1.56 2.72
C SER A 14 9.72 2.19 1.34
N GLU A 15 9.22 3.41 1.18
CA GLU A 15 9.49 4.30 0.06
C GLU A 15 9.83 5.70 0.57
N THR A 16 10.87 6.31 0.00
CA THR A 16 11.16 7.73 0.19
C THR A 16 10.96 8.48 -1.13
N VAL A 17 10.02 9.44 -1.15
CA VAL A 17 9.78 10.33 -2.29
C VAL A 17 9.86 11.77 -1.81
N GLY A 18 10.71 12.58 -2.46
CA GLY A 18 10.81 14.01 -2.12
C GLY A 18 11.19 14.28 -0.65
N GLY A 19 11.97 13.37 -0.04
CA GLY A 19 12.38 13.47 1.37
C GLY A 19 11.39 12.89 2.39
N ALA A 20 10.15 12.59 2.00
CA ALA A 20 9.18 11.95 2.88
C ALA A 20 9.31 10.43 2.80
N THR A 21 9.46 9.76 3.95
CA THR A 21 9.55 8.29 4.04
C THR A 21 8.24 7.71 4.54
N THR A 22 7.65 6.82 3.75
CA THR A 22 6.51 5.99 4.13
C THR A 22 6.99 4.57 4.41
N LYS A 23 6.64 4.03 5.59
CA LYS A 23 6.83 2.62 5.95
C LYS A 23 5.51 1.86 5.78
N TYR A 24 5.60 0.58 5.47
CA TYR A 24 4.43 -0.27 5.21
C TYR A 24 4.33 -1.40 6.22
N LEU A 25 3.14 -1.58 6.82
CA LEU A 25 2.77 -2.84 7.48
C LEU A 25 2.17 -3.74 6.41
N VAL A 26 2.76 -4.91 6.19
CA VAL A 26 2.37 -5.83 5.12
C VAL A 26 1.89 -7.14 5.72
N ASP A 27 0.69 -7.56 5.33
CA ASP A 27 0.14 -8.89 5.63
C ASP A 27 0.43 -9.85 4.47
N THR A 28 1.17 -10.91 4.76
CA THR A 28 1.54 -11.98 3.84
C THR A 28 0.75 -13.27 4.08
N LEU A 29 -0.05 -13.34 5.15
CA LEU A 29 -0.81 -14.53 5.56
C LEU A 29 -2.31 -14.32 5.34
N ASN A 30 -2.68 -14.05 4.08
CA ASN A 30 -4.06 -13.83 3.68
C ASN A 30 -4.50 -14.78 2.55
N PRO A 31 -5.81 -14.99 2.34
CA PRO A 31 -6.32 -15.95 1.36
C PRO A 31 -6.00 -15.67 -0.11
N THR A 32 -5.47 -14.49 -0.44
CA THR A 32 -5.14 -14.13 -1.83
C THR A 32 -3.78 -14.65 -2.28
N GLY A 33 -2.92 -15.05 -1.34
CA GLY A 33 -1.52 -15.43 -1.63
C GLY A 33 -0.64 -14.26 -2.10
N LEU A 34 -1.17 -13.04 -2.09
CA LEU A 34 -0.44 -11.82 -2.42
C LEU A 34 -0.28 -10.96 -1.16
N PRO A 35 0.90 -10.37 -0.92
CA PRO A 35 1.12 -9.42 0.16
C PRO A 35 0.24 -8.18 0.06
N GLN A 36 -0.41 -7.82 1.17
CA GLN A 36 -1.36 -6.72 1.28
C GLN A 36 -0.87 -5.69 2.30
N VAL A 37 -0.76 -4.43 1.90
CA VAL A 37 -0.41 -3.34 2.83
C VAL A 37 -1.64 -3.02 3.68
N LEU A 38 -1.51 -3.15 5.00
CA LEU A 38 -2.53 -2.79 5.98
C LEU A 38 -2.42 -1.32 6.39
N ASP A 39 -1.21 -0.86 6.73
CA ASP A 39 -0.96 0.51 7.20
C ASP A 39 0.20 1.19 6.46
N GLU A 40 0.08 2.52 6.30
CA GLU A 40 1.15 3.42 5.89
C GLU A 40 1.53 4.35 7.05
N THR A 41 2.78 4.27 7.50
CA THR A 41 3.31 5.08 8.60
C THR A 41 4.30 6.12 8.09
N VAL A 42 4.12 7.37 8.51
CA VAL A 42 5.02 8.49 8.25
C VAL A 42 5.37 9.14 9.58
N ASN A 43 6.66 9.38 9.83
CA ASN A 43 7.15 9.98 11.10
C ASN A 43 6.64 9.26 12.37
N GLY A 44 6.48 7.92 12.30
CA GLY A 44 6.03 7.11 13.43
C GLY A 44 4.52 7.09 13.67
N ALA A 45 3.73 7.85 12.90
CA ALA A 45 2.26 7.85 12.99
C ALA A 45 1.63 7.20 11.76
N VAL A 46 0.55 6.43 11.96
CA VAL A 46 -0.24 5.87 10.86
C VAL A 46 -0.97 7.01 10.15
N THR A 47 -0.82 7.07 8.83
CA THR A 47 -1.41 8.10 7.96
C THR A 47 -2.42 7.53 6.97
N ARG A 48 -2.42 6.21 6.77
CA ARG A 48 -3.45 5.50 6.01
C ARG A 48 -3.58 4.07 6.53
N THR A 49 -4.82 3.59 6.63
CA THR A 49 -5.15 2.17 6.87
C THR A 49 -5.99 1.64 5.72
N TYR A 50 -5.93 0.34 5.47
CA TYR A 50 -6.65 -0.34 4.39
C TYR A 50 -7.42 -1.54 4.93
N ALA A 51 -8.64 -1.74 4.44
CA ALA A 51 -9.42 -2.95 4.71
C ALA A 51 -9.53 -3.81 3.46
N TYR A 52 -9.40 -5.13 3.62
CA TYR A 52 -9.44 -6.10 2.53
C TYR A 52 -10.49 -7.18 2.77
N GLY A 53 -11.09 -7.64 1.68
CA GLY A 53 -11.67 -8.97 1.54
C GLY A 53 -10.81 -9.76 0.54
N LEU A 54 -11.43 -10.33 -0.50
CA LEU A 54 -10.68 -10.86 -1.66
C LEU A 54 -9.99 -9.76 -2.48
N GLN A 55 -10.41 -8.51 -2.30
CA GLN A 55 -9.82 -7.31 -2.89
C GLN A 55 -9.87 -6.18 -1.85
N ARG A 56 -9.16 -5.07 -2.09
CA ARG A 56 -9.20 -3.89 -1.22
C ARG A 56 -10.61 -3.30 -1.21
N ILE A 57 -11.23 -3.18 -0.04
CA ILE A 57 -12.60 -2.68 0.14
C ILE A 57 -12.58 -1.17 0.39
N SER A 58 -11.72 -0.71 1.28
CA SER A 58 -11.64 0.69 1.65
C SER A 58 -10.22 1.11 2.02
N GLU A 59 -10.01 2.42 1.99
CA GLU A 59 -8.89 3.07 2.67
C GLU A 59 -9.44 4.16 3.59
N ASN A 60 -8.77 4.40 4.69
CA ASN A 60 -9.00 5.57 5.52
C ASN A 60 -7.70 6.37 5.54
N GLN A 61 -7.72 7.61 5.08
CA GLN A 61 -6.54 8.47 5.02
C GLN A 61 -6.65 9.59 6.05
N LEU A 62 -5.59 9.81 6.81
CA LEU A 62 -5.48 10.98 7.66
C LEU A 62 -5.16 12.21 6.80
N ASN A 63 -6.06 13.18 6.77
CA ASN A 63 -5.88 14.48 6.11
C ASN A 63 -5.89 15.58 7.18
N GLY A 64 -4.71 16.13 7.48
CA GLY A 64 -4.52 16.94 8.69
C GLY A 64 -4.74 16.08 9.93
N SER A 65 -5.80 16.37 10.69
CA SER A 65 -6.21 15.59 11.86
C SER A 65 -7.48 14.77 11.64
N THR A 66 -8.02 14.77 10.42
CA THR A 66 -9.31 14.14 10.10
C THR A 66 -9.12 12.90 9.26
N TRP A 67 -9.64 11.78 9.74
CA TRP A 67 -9.71 10.53 8.97
C TRP A 67 -10.81 10.62 7.92
N THR A 68 -10.40 10.44 6.66
CA THR A 68 -11.28 10.56 5.49
C THR A 68 -11.33 9.20 4.77
N PRO A 69 -12.43 8.44 4.91
CA PRO A 69 -12.57 7.14 4.28
C PRO A 69 -12.90 7.27 2.79
N SER A 70 -12.42 6.30 2.02
CA SER A 70 -12.81 6.07 0.63
C SER A 70 -13.04 4.58 0.37
N PHE A 71 -13.97 4.26 -0.54
CA PHE A 71 -14.45 2.89 -0.79
C PHE A 71 -14.27 2.52 -2.26
N TYR A 72 -13.69 1.35 -2.50
CA TYR A 72 -13.35 0.85 -3.83
C TYR A 72 -14.53 0.05 -4.39
N GLY A 73 -15.04 0.44 -5.57
CA GLY A 73 -16.10 -0.26 -6.28
C GLY A 73 -15.58 -0.94 -7.54
N TYR A 74 -15.80 -2.25 -7.65
CA TYR A 74 -15.31 -3.08 -8.76
C TYR A 74 -16.45 -3.50 -9.69
N ASP A 75 -16.12 -3.79 -10.96
CA ASP A 75 -17.03 -4.51 -11.86
C ASP A 75 -17.00 -6.02 -11.63
N GLY A 76 -17.84 -6.76 -12.37
CA GLY A 76 -17.89 -8.23 -12.31
C GLY A 76 -16.61 -8.94 -12.77
N HIS A 77 -15.66 -8.23 -13.38
CA HIS A 77 -14.34 -8.75 -13.75
C HIS A 77 -13.25 -8.36 -12.73
N GLY A 78 -13.61 -7.69 -11.64
CA GLY A 78 -12.68 -7.27 -10.59
C GLY A 78 -11.87 -6.01 -10.93
N ASN A 79 -12.23 -5.25 -11.97
CA ASN A 79 -11.60 -3.96 -12.28
C ASN A 79 -12.21 -2.85 -11.43
N LEU A 80 -11.36 -1.97 -10.87
CA LEU A 80 -11.82 -0.79 -10.15
C LEU A 80 -12.58 0.15 -11.09
N ARG A 81 -13.85 0.40 -10.80
CA ARG A 81 -14.72 1.31 -11.56
C ARG A 81 -14.86 2.68 -10.91
N PHE A 82 -14.87 2.75 -9.58
CA PHE A 82 -15.01 4.01 -8.87
C PHE A 82 -14.41 3.95 -7.46
N LEU A 83 -14.08 5.13 -6.94
CA LEU A 83 -13.65 5.35 -5.56
C LEU A 83 -14.62 6.38 -4.95
N THR A 84 -15.43 5.98 -3.98
CA THR A 84 -16.42 6.87 -3.35
C THR A 84 -15.95 7.34 -1.98
N ASN A 85 -16.41 8.50 -1.52
CA ASN A 85 -16.18 8.98 -0.17
C ASN A 85 -17.44 8.80 0.70
N SER A 86 -17.38 9.22 1.95
CA SER A 86 -18.52 9.15 2.88
C SER A 86 -19.73 10.01 2.51
N ALA A 87 -19.58 10.99 1.60
CA ALA A 87 -20.65 11.88 1.18
C ALA A 87 -21.46 11.36 -0.03
N GLY A 88 -21.11 10.18 -0.57
CA GLY A 88 -21.74 9.62 -1.77
C GLY A 88 -20.82 9.64 -3.00
N PRO A 89 -21.32 9.31 -4.21
CA PRO A 89 -20.45 9.10 -5.36
C PRO A 89 -19.70 10.37 -5.77
N CYS A 90 -18.39 10.37 -5.55
CA CYS A 90 -17.46 11.30 -6.19
C CYS A 90 -16.98 10.65 -7.50
N TYR A 91 -17.25 11.28 -8.65
CA TYR A 91 -16.74 10.82 -9.94
C TYR A 91 -15.42 11.54 -10.29
N THR A 92 -14.31 11.34 -9.56
CA THR A 92 -12.98 11.59 -10.16
C THR A 92 -11.73 11.02 -9.48
N ARG A 93 -10.70 10.91 -10.33
CA ARG A 93 -9.30 10.45 -10.24
C ARG A 93 -9.04 9.13 -9.50
N MET A 94 -9.03 8.05 -10.27
CA MET A 94 -8.42 6.77 -9.92
C MET A 94 -7.04 6.99 -9.29
N ARG A 95 -6.93 6.75 -7.98
CA ARG A 95 -5.66 6.64 -7.28
C ARG A 95 -5.41 5.17 -6.98
N VAL A 96 -5.09 4.40 -8.01
CA VAL A 96 -4.56 3.05 -7.79
C VAL A 96 -3.09 3.20 -7.40
N LYS A 97 -2.82 3.26 -6.09
CA LYS A 97 -1.50 2.96 -5.56
C LYS A 97 -1.28 1.47 -5.78
N ARG A 98 -0.46 1.11 -6.77
CA ARG A 98 -0.06 -0.29 -6.99
C ARG A 98 0.49 -0.85 -5.69
N SER A 99 -0.03 -1.99 -5.26
CA SER A 99 0.52 -2.72 -4.12
C SER A 99 2.00 -3.01 -4.38
N PRO A 100 2.83 -2.99 -3.33
CA PRO A 100 4.23 -3.30 -3.47
C PRO A 100 4.43 -4.79 -3.70
N GLN A 101 4.39 -5.24 -4.95
CA GLN A 101 4.76 -6.60 -5.31
C GLN A 101 5.67 -6.57 -6.52
N ARG A 102 6.88 -7.12 -6.36
CA ARG A 102 7.70 -7.51 -7.50
C ARG A 102 7.70 -9.05 -7.54
N HIS A 103 7.28 -9.58 -8.68
CA HIS A 103 7.53 -10.97 -9.06
C HIS A 103 9.05 -11.18 -9.11
N LEU A 104 9.61 -11.89 -8.14
CA LEU A 104 11.01 -12.31 -8.16
C LEU A 104 11.05 -13.74 -8.72
N SER A 105 11.27 -13.88 -10.02
CA SER A 105 11.91 -15.10 -10.53
C SER A 105 13.38 -15.05 -10.08
N GLY A 106 13.81 -16.05 -9.32
CA GLY A 106 15.08 -16.03 -8.60
C GLY A 106 16.31 -15.71 -9.45
N ALA A 107 17.10 -14.75 -8.99
CA ALA A 107 18.54 -14.54 -9.14
C ALA A 107 18.82 -13.05 -8.89
N ASP A 108 19.22 -12.69 -7.67
CA ASP A 108 20.11 -11.56 -7.34
C ASP A 108 19.93 -11.16 -5.86
N ALA A 109 20.66 -11.84 -4.99
CA ALA A 109 20.96 -11.31 -3.66
C ALA A 109 22.32 -10.59 -3.74
N PRO A 110 22.40 -9.26 -3.52
CA PRO A 110 23.68 -8.61 -3.30
C PRO A 110 24.22 -8.91 -1.89
N PRO A 111 25.56 -9.02 -1.73
CA PRO A 111 26.19 -9.52 -0.51
C PRO A 111 26.05 -8.55 0.66
N SER A 112 25.87 -9.15 1.85
CA SER A 112 25.90 -8.51 3.16
C SER A 112 27.10 -7.56 3.32
N GLN A 113 26.86 -6.30 3.67
CA GLN A 113 27.92 -5.42 4.18
C GLN A 113 27.90 -5.44 5.70
N ILE A 114 28.98 -6.01 6.23
CA ILE A 114 29.42 -6.00 7.63
C ILE A 114 29.79 -4.56 7.97
N ASN A 115 29.24 -3.99 9.04
CA ASN A 115 29.72 -2.73 9.60
C ASN A 115 30.68 -3.03 10.76
N THR A 116 31.96 -2.71 10.57
CA THR A 116 32.91 -2.33 11.63
C THR A 116 32.94 -0.82 11.78
#